data_AF-A0A961IY08-F1
#
_entry.id   AF-A0A961IY08-F1
#
_cell.length_a   1.000
_cell.length_b   1.000
_cell.length_c   1.000
_cell.angle_alpha   90.00
_cell.angle_beta   90.00
_cell.angle_gamma   90.00
#
_symmetry.space_group_name_H-M   'P 1'
#
loop_
_entity.id
_entity.type
_entity.pdbx_description
1 polymer ?
#
loop_
_entity_poly.entity_id
_entity_poly.type
_entity_poly.pdbx_seq_one_letter_code
_entity_poly.pdbx_strand_id
1 'polypeptide(L)'
;IVLMGSEVKAMRQGGTNIAESYAAVEEGELWLVNAHIAAYEQAKTWGHEERRKRKLLVSKKELARLWNATQRKGMTLVPLVIYFNHKGLVKMKIGIAQGKKLHDKRADEAKRDWNRQKARLLREKG
;
A
#
# COMPACT_ATOMS: atom_id res chain seq x y z
N ILE A 1 -6.28 -5.94 10.07
CA ILE A 1 -7.22 -5.32 9.11
C ILE A 1 -8.54 -6.04 9.26
N VAL A 2 -9.66 -5.32 9.21
CA VAL A 2 -10.97 -5.94 9.23
C VAL A 2 -11.29 -6.45 7.82
N LEU A 3 -11.20 -7.77 7.64
CA LEU A 3 -11.43 -8.46 6.37
C LEU A 3 -12.59 -9.45 6.50
N MET A 4 -13.29 -9.68 5.40
CA MET A 4 -14.28 -10.75 5.25
C MET A 4 -13.61 -12.08 4.93
N GLY A 5 -14.30 -13.20 5.17
CA GLY A 5 -13.75 -14.54 4.88
C GLY A 5 -13.37 -14.75 3.41
N SER A 6 -14.16 -14.21 2.48
CA SER A 6 -13.89 -14.27 1.04
C SER A 6 -12.64 -13.46 0.64
N GLU A 7 -12.39 -12.30 1.28
CA GLU A 7 -11.18 -11.49 1.06
C GLU A 7 -9.91 -12.24 1.48
N VAL A 8 -9.96 -12.97 2.60
CA VAL A 8 -8.83 -13.77 3.08
C VAL A 8 -8.51 -14.92 2.13
N LYS A 9 -9.52 -15.54 1.51
CA LYS A 9 -9.32 -16.60 0.53
C LYS A 9 -8.72 -16.07 -0.77
N ALA A 10 -9.22 -14.95 -1.29
CA ALA A 10 -8.65 -14.29 -2.47
C ALA A 10 -7.18 -13.89 -2.26
N MET A 11 -6.85 -13.33 -1.09
CA MET A 11 -5.46 -13.00 -0.73
C MET A 11 -4.52 -14.20 -0.73
N ARG A 12 -5.00 -15.38 -0.28
CA ARG A 12 -4.19 -16.61 -0.30
C ARG A 12 -3.93 -17.13 -1.70
N GLN A 13 -4.81 -16.83 -2.65
CA GLN A 13 -4.64 -17.15 -4.07
C GLN A 13 -3.82 -16.10 -4.84
N GLY A 14 -3.35 -15.03 -4.16
CA GLY A 14 -2.55 -13.96 -4.78
C GLY A 14 -3.39 -12.87 -5.45
N GLY A 15 -4.72 -12.88 -5.30
CA GLY A 15 -5.63 -11.89 -5.88
C GLY A 15 -5.66 -10.58 -5.09
N THR A 16 -4.53 -9.89 -4.93
CA THR A 16 -4.48 -8.62 -4.18
C THR A 16 -3.48 -7.63 -4.76
N ASN A 17 -3.93 -6.39 -4.94
CA ASN A 17 -3.12 -5.28 -5.39
C ASN A 17 -3.28 -4.08 -4.44
N ILE A 18 -2.15 -3.56 -3.97
CA ILE A 18 -2.04 -2.41 -3.06
C ILE A 18 -1.34 -1.21 -3.67
N ALA A 19 -0.89 -1.28 -4.92
CA ALA A 19 0.00 -0.28 -5.52
C ALA A 19 -0.59 1.14 -5.52
N GLU A 20 -1.90 1.27 -5.73
CA GLU A 20 -2.62 2.55 -5.79
C GLU A 20 -3.42 2.84 -4.52
N SER A 21 -3.19 2.07 -3.47
CA SER A 21 -3.92 2.21 -2.21
C SER A 21 -3.21 3.15 -1.25
N TYR A 22 -3.98 3.83 -0.41
CA TYR A 22 -3.48 4.72 0.63
C TYR A 22 -4.27 4.53 1.91
N ALA A 23 -3.69 4.91 3.04
CA ALA A 23 -4.41 4.95 4.31
C ALA A 23 -4.83 6.40 4.62
N ALA A 24 -6.08 6.56 5.02
CA ALA A 24 -6.66 7.83 5.44
C ALA A 24 -7.15 7.69 6.88
N VAL A 25 -7.04 8.77 7.65
CA VAL A 25 -7.70 8.82 8.95
C VAL A 25 -9.00 9.60 8.75
N GLU A 26 -10.13 8.93 8.98
CA GLU A 26 -11.47 9.49 8.89
C GLU A 26 -12.16 9.26 10.24
N GLU A 27 -12.75 10.30 10.83
CA GLU A 27 -13.53 10.22 12.08
C GLU A 27 -12.79 9.57 13.28
N GLY A 28 -11.46 9.73 13.35
CA GLY A 28 -10.66 9.14 14.41
C GLY A 28 -10.40 7.64 14.23
N GLU A 29 -10.58 7.11 13.03
CA GLU A 29 -10.26 5.74 12.65
C GLU A 29 -9.36 5.70 11.42
N LEU A 30 -8.52 4.66 11.32
CA LEU A 30 -7.65 4.49 10.17
C LEU A 30 -8.32 3.58 9.15
N TRP A 31 -8.45 4.07 7.92
CA TRP A 31 -9.09 3.40 6.81
C TRP A 31 -8.09 3.16 5.69
N LEU A 32 -8.14 1.98 5.10
CA LEU A 32 -7.46 1.66 3.86
C LEU A 32 -8.42 1.91 2.69
N VAL A 33 -7.99 2.75 1.75
CA VAL A 33 -8.78 3.18 0.60
C VAL A 33 -8.11 2.70 -0.68
N ASN A 34 -8.92 2.32 -1.67
CA ASN A 34 -8.50 1.91 -3.01
C ASN A 34 -7.58 0.67 -3.06
N ALA A 35 -7.60 -0.16 -2.01
CA ALA A 35 -6.99 -1.48 -2.06
C ALA A 35 -7.88 -2.43 -2.88
N HIS A 36 -7.30 -3.10 -3.86
CA HIS A 36 -8.01 -4.04 -4.71
C HIS A 36 -7.77 -5.46 -4.23
N ILE A 37 -8.84 -6.15 -3.84
CA ILE A 37 -8.84 -7.59 -3.55
C ILE A 37 -9.79 -8.22 -4.56
N ALA A 38 -9.31 -9.19 -5.33
CA ALA A 38 -10.14 -9.84 -6.34
C ALA A 38 -11.32 -10.56 -5.68
N ALA A 39 -12.48 -10.53 -6.33
CA ALA A 39 -13.64 -11.29 -5.87
C ALA A 39 -13.31 -12.79 -5.83
N TYR A 40 -13.78 -13.47 -4.79
CA TYR A 40 -13.61 -14.93 -4.66
C TYR A 40 -14.79 -15.63 -5.30
N GLU A 41 -14.62 -16.16 -6.52
CA GLU A 41 -15.70 -16.79 -7.31
C GLU A 41 -16.41 -17.92 -6.56
N GLN A 42 -15.69 -18.68 -5.75
CA GLN A 42 -16.24 -19.79 -4.98
C GLN A 42 -17.09 -19.32 -3.79
N ALA A 43 -17.08 -18.03 -3.43
CA ALA A 43 -17.97 -17.50 -2.41
C ALA A 43 -19.42 -17.31 -2.88
N LYS A 44 -19.71 -17.37 -4.20
CA LYS A 44 -21.03 -17.23 -4.87
C LYS A 44 -22.03 -16.29 -4.17
N THR A 45 -22.65 -16.73 -3.08
CA THR A 45 -23.65 -16.01 -2.29
C THR A 45 -23.09 -14.92 -1.35
N TRP A 46 -21.86 -15.05 -0.85
CA TRP A 46 -21.24 -14.11 0.12
C TRP A 46 -19.97 -13.45 -0.44
N GLY A 47 -20.14 -12.80 -1.60
CA GLY A 47 -19.11 -11.98 -2.22
C GLY A 47 -18.75 -10.74 -1.39
N HIS A 48 -17.61 -10.12 -1.73
CA HIS A 48 -17.20 -8.81 -1.22
C HIS A 48 -16.94 -7.87 -2.39
N GLU A 49 -17.04 -6.57 -2.15
CA GLU A 49 -16.62 -5.56 -3.12
C GLU A 49 -15.09 -5.43 -3.16
N GLU A 50 -14.53 -5.40 -4.37
CA GLU A 50 -13.08 -5.47 -4.57
C GLU A 50 -12.34 -4.27 -3.97
N ARG A 51 -12.90 -3.06 -4.15
CA ARG A 51 -12.30 -1.77 -3.74
C ARG A 51 -12.91 -1.17 -2.46
N ARG A 52 -13.61 -1.99 -1.67
CA ARG A 52 -14.18 -1.61 -0.38
C ARG A 52 -13.18 -0.91 0.53
N LYS A 53 -13.63 0.15 1.22
CA LYS A 53 -12.88 0.76 2.33
C LYS A 53 -12.75 -0.23 3.49
N ARG A 54 -11.53 -0.44 3.97
CA ARG A 54 -11.24 -1.45 5.02
C ARG A 54 -10.66 -0.80 6.25
N LYS A 55 -11.28 -1.04 7.40
CA LYS A 55 -10.81 -0.52 8.69
C LYS A 55 -9.50 -1.18 9.10
N LEU A 56 -8.52 -0.35 9.48
CA LEU A 56 -7.22 -0.73 9.98
C LEU A 56 -7.23 -0.63 11.50
N LEU A 57 -6.82 -1.71 12.16
CA LEU A 57 -6.75 -1.76 13.62
C LEU A 57 -5.36 -1.27 14.04
N VAL A 58 -5.34 -0.18 14.80
CA VAL A 58 -4.13 0.47 15.32
C VAL A 58 -4.32 0.88 16.78
N SER A 59 -3.23 1.00 17.52
CA SER A 59 -3.28 1.55 18.88
C SER A 59 -3.64 3.05 18.86
N LYS A 60 -4.35 3.53 19.89
CA LYS A 60 -4.69 4.96 20.06
C LYS A 60 -3.45 5.86 19.99
N LYS A 61 -2.32 5.42 20.55
CA LYS A 61 -1.04 6.16 20.51
C LYS A 61 -0.48 6.25 19.09
N GLU A 62 -0.57 5.16 18.34
CA GLU A 62 -0.08 5.12 16.96
C GLU A 62 -0.98 5.94 16.04
N LEU A 63 -2.29 5.84 16.20
CA LEU A 63 -3.27 6.65 15.46
C LEU A 63 -2.99 8.15 15.65
N ALA A 64 -2.79 8.61 16.88
CA ALA A 64 -2.45 10.00 17.15
C ALA A 64 -1.13 10.42 16.46
N ARG A 65 -0.13 9.53 16.40
CA ARG A 65 1.12 9.80 15.68
C ARG A 65 0.89 9.93 14.18
N LEU A 66 0.09 9.04 13.59
CA LEU A 66 -0.24 9.07 12.16
C LEU A 66 -1.05 10.31 11.80
N TRP A 67 -2.09 10.62 12.58
CA TRP A 67 -2.91 11.83 12.42
C TRP A 67 -2.06 13.10 12.40
N ASN A 68 -1.16 13.23 13.36
CA ASN A 68 -0.25 14.36 13.44
C ASN A 68 0.70 14.47 12.24
N ALA A 69 1.19 13.33 11.73
CA ALA A 69 2.07 13.31 10.57
C ALA A 69 1.32 13.73 9.29
N THR A 70 0.09 13.23 9.10
CA THR A 70 -0.74 13.55 7.95
C THR A 70 -1.16 15.02 7.96
N GLN A 71 -1.64 15.54 9.09
CA GLN A 71 -2.22 16.88 9.15
C GLN A 71 -1.18 18.01 9.25
N ARG A 72 -0.07 17.82 9.98
CA ARG A 72 0.94 18.88 10.16
C ARG A 72 1.97 18.94 9.04
N LYS A 73 2.34 17.79 8.46
CA LYS A 73 3.46 17.69 7.51
C LYS A 73 3.02 17.43 6.08
N GLY A 74 1.71 17.30 5.82
CA GLY A 74 1.18 16.94 4.51
C GLY A 74 1.69 15.59 4.00
N MET A 75 2.03 14.68 4.93
CA MET A 75 2.57 13.37 4.60
C MET A 75 1.45 12.38 4.30
N THR A 76 1.68 11.52 3.32
CA THR A 76 0.72 10.48 2.92
C THR A 76 1.06 9.17 3.64
N LEU A 77 0.03 8.41 4.02
CA LEU A 77 0.19 7.07 4.56
C LEU A 77 0.08 6.06 3.42
N VAL A 78 1.15 5.31 3.18
CA VAL A 78 1.25 4.38 2.05
C VAL A 78 1.42 2.95 2.58
N PRO A 79 0.60 1.99 2.14
CA PRO A 79 0.79 0.59 2.46
C PRO A 79 2.02 0.05 1.73
N LEU A 80 2.89 -0.65 2.46
CA LEU A 80 4.14 -1.18 1.93
C LEU A 80 4.01 -2.66 1.57
N VAL A 81 3.56 -3.46 2.53
CA VAL A 81 3.51 -4.91 2.40
C VAL A 81 2.30 -5.45 3.16
N ILE A 82 1.55 -6.35 2.52
CA ILE A 82 0.58 -7.23 3.17
C ILE A 82 1.24 -8.59 3.39
N TYR A 83 1.06 -9.17 4.57
CA TYR A 83 1.64 -10.47 4.91
C TYR A 83 0.76 -11.24 5.90
N PHE A 84 0.87 -12.57 5.86
CA PHE A 84 0.28 -13.44 6.87
C PHE A 84 1.25 -13.58 8.04
N ASN A 85 0.75 -13.43 9.28
CA ASN A 85 1.55 -13.75 10.46
C ASN A 85 1.58 -15.27 10.72
N HIS A 86 2.37 -15.70 11.69
CA HIS A 86 2.44 -17.11 12.13
C HIS A 86 1.09 -17.67 12.63
N LYS A 87 0.14 -16.81 13.01
CA LYS A 87 -1.22 -17.19 13.41
C LYS A 87 -2.21 -17.25 12.23
N GLY A 88 -1.75 -17.06 11.00
CA GLY A 88 -2.59 -17.05 9.80
C GLY A 88 -3.45 -15.79 9.61
N LEU A 89 -3.22 -14.73 10.40
CA LEU A 89 -3.90 -13.44 10.29
C LEU A 89 -3.20 -12.51 9.30
N VAL A 90 -3.99 -11.76 8.55
CA VAL A 90 -3.48 -10.74 7.61
C VAL A 90 -3.06 -9.48 8.38
N LYS A 91 -1.79 -9.12 8.23
CA LYS A 91 -1.19 -7.89 8.72
C LYS A 91 -0.68 -7.05 7.55
N MET A 92 -0.54 -5.76 7.80
CA MET A 92 -0.04 -4.80 6.82
C MET A 92 0.94 -3.85 7.48
N LYS A 93 2.02 -3.55 6.76
CA LYS A 93 2.95 -2.48 7.11
C LYS A 93 2.54 -1.22 6.38
N ILE A 94 2.47 -0.11 7.11
CA ILE A 94 2.16 1.21 6.58
C ILE A 94 3.36 2.11 6.85
N GLY A 95 3.77 2.84 5.81
CA GLY A 95 4.81 3.86 5.89
C GLY A 95 4.20 5.26 5.84
N ILE A 96 4.89 6.21 6.45
CA ILE A 96 4.64 7.64 6.24
C ILE A 96 5.60 8.06 5.13
N ALA A 97 5.07 8.59 4.04
CA ALA A 97 5.86 9.03 2.90
C ALA A 97 5.55 10.50 2.56
N GLN A 98 6.55 11.19 2.02
CA GLN A 98 6.39 12.50 1.42
C GLN A 98 6.67 12.38 -0.08
N GLY A 99 5.80 12.97 -0.90
CA GLY A 99 6.03 13.03 -2.35
C GLY A 99 7.32 13.81 -2.65
N LYS A 100 8.13 13.30 -3.58
CA LYS A 100 9.30 14.03 -4.08
C LYS A 100 8.88 15.30 -4.80
N LYS A 101 9.62 16.38 -4.61
CA LYS A 101 9.43 17.64 -5.35
C LYS A 101 9.72 17.43 -6.84
N LEU A 102 9.09 18.23 -7.69
CA LEU A 102 9.21 18.09 -9.16
C LEU A 102 10.67 18.24 -9.64
N HIS A 103 11.42 19.15 -9.02
CA HIS A 103 12.85 19.35 -9.30
C HIS A 103 13.66 18.07 -9.03
N ASP A 104 13.46 17.47 -7.86
CA ASP A 104 14.19 16.26 -7.44
C ASP A 104 13.83 15.06 -8.33
N LYS A 105 12.57 14.97 -8.80
CA LYS A 105 12.16 13.95 -9.78
C LYS A 105 12.94 14.04 -11.08
N ARG A 106 13.12 15.25 -11.64
CA ARG A 106 13.87 15.46 -12.88
C ARG A 106 15.33 15.04 -12.74
N ALA A 107 15.98 15.38 -11.62
CA ALA A 107 17.36 15.00 -11.34
C ALA A 107 17.52 13.47 -11.23
N ASP A 108 16.58 12.80 -10.56
CA ASP A 108 16.58 11.34 -10.44
C ASP A 108 16.32 10.63 -11.78
N GLU A 109 15.43 11.16 -12.61
CA GLU A 109 15.14 10.64 -13.95
C GLU A 109 16.37 10.74 -14.85
N ALA A 110 17.02 11.91 -14.90
CA ALA A 110 18.26 12.12 -15.65
C ALA A 110 19.37 11.16 -15.20
N LYS A 111 19.54 10.98 -13.88
CA LYS A 111 20.52 10.04 -13.32
C LYS A 111 20.21 8.59 -13.69
N ARG A 112 18.93 8.20 -13.70
CA ARG A 112 18.49 6.85 -14.06
C ARG A 112 18.71 6.56 -15.54
N ASP A 113 18.48 7.55 -16.41
CA ASP A 113 18.74 7.45 -17.85
C ASP A 113 20.24 7.35 -18.14
N TRP A 114 21.05 8.18 -17.48
CA TRP A 114 22.50 8.10 -17.58
C TRP A 114 23.05 6.74 -17.15
N ASN A 115 22.56 6.19 -16.04
CA ASN A 115 22.98 4.86 -15.57
C ASN A 115 22.60 3.75 -16.56
N ARG A 116 21.42 3.84 -17.21
CA ARG A 116 21.01 2.89 -18.26
C ARG A 116 21.92 2.98 -19.49
N GLN A 117 22.28 4.18 -19.94
CA GLN A 117 23.20 4.38 -21.05
C GLN A 117 24.61 3.86 -20.72
N LYS A 118 25.12 4.16 -19.53
CA LYS A 118 26.42 3.66 -19.04
C LYS A 118 26.46 2.12 -19.05
N ALA A 119 25.39 1.48 -18.56
CA ALA A 119 25.29 0.02 -18.57
C ALA A 119 25.26 -0.59 -19.98
N ARG A 120 24.64 0.09 -20.96
CA ARG A 120 24.68 -0.34 -22.37
C ARG A 120 26.08 -0.23 -22.97
N LEU A 121 26.75 0.91 -22.77
CA LEU A 121 28.12 1.14 -23.27
C LEU A 121 29.14 0.15 -22.70
N LEU A 122 29.01 -0.21 -21.43
CA LEU A 122 29.86 -1.24 -20.79
C LEU A 122 29.63 -2.64 -21.35
N ARG A 123 28.41 -2.93 -21.85
CA ARG A 123 28.02 -4.23 -22.39
C ARG A 123 28.30 -4.38 -23.90
N GLU A 124 28.40 -3.28 -24.65
CA GLU A 124 28.83 -3.29 -26.06
C GLU A 124 30.36 -3.31 -26.23
N LYS A 125 31.12 -2.91 -25.19
CA LYS A 125 32.58 -2.84 -25.23
C LYS A 125 33.30 -3.97 -24.49
N GLY A 126 32.57 -4.99 -24.02
CA GLY A 126 33.12 -6.21 -23.42
C GLY A 126 32.56 -7.43 -24.14
#